data_AF-A0AB34I446-F1
#
_entry.id   AF-A0AB34I446-F1
#
_cell.length_a   1.000
_cell.length_b   1.000
_cell.length_c   1.000
_cell.angle_alpha   90.00
_cell.angle_beta   90.00
_cell.angle_gamma   90.00
#
_symmetry.space_group_name_H-M   'P 1'
#
loop_
_entity.id
_entity.type
_entity.pdbx_description
1 polymer ?
#
loop_
_entity_poly.entity_id
_entity_poly.type
_entity_poly.pdbx_seq_one_letter_code
_entity_poly.pdbx_strand_id
1 'polypeptide(L)'
;MFCSHTPAHKYYLTADPTSGAVFLSDTNSRRVFKIKSTVVVKDLIKNSEVVAGTGDQCLPFDDTRCGDGGKATEATLTNPRGITVDKSGLIYFVDGTMIRRIDQNGVISTLLGSNDLTSARPLSCDSVMDISQVKGESFVC
;
A
#
# COMPACT_ATOMS: atom_id res chain seq x y z
N MET A 1 -29.98 -6.85 11.38
CA MET A 1 -29.02 -6.28 10.42
C MET A 1 -27.63 -6.57 10.98
N PHE A 2 -26.94 -7.57 10.45
CA PHE A 2 -25.74 -8.15 11.09
C PHE A 2 -24.55 -7.19 10.99
N CYS A 3 -24.24 -6.51 12.10
CA CYS A 3 -22.92 -5.95 12.36
C CYS A 3 -21.97 -7.13 12.67
N SER A 4 -21.02 -7.42 11.78
CA SER A 4 -19.97 -8.40 12.05
C SER A 4 -18.97 -7.82 13.06
N HIS A 5 -18.98 -8.36 14.27
CA HIS A 5 -18.16 -7.99 15.43
C HIS A 5 -16.77 -8.66 15.42
N THR A 6 -16.12 -8.76 14.26
CA THR A 6 -14.72 -9.25 14.15
C THR A 6 -13.85 -8.20 13.45
N PRO A 7 -12.80 -7.65 14.10
CA PRO A 7 -11.88 -6.69 13.46
C PRO A 7 -10.97 -7.30 12.38
N ALA A 8 -11.17 -8.56 12.01
CA ALA A 8 -10.15 -9.42 11.40
C ALA A 8 -9.96 -9.23 9.88
N HIS A 9 -10.90 -8.58 9.19
CA HIS A 9 -10.84 -8.40 7.74
C HIS A 9 -11.02 -6.93 7.38
N LYS A 10 -10.03 -6.11 7.78
CA LYS A 10 -9.95 -4.72 7.32
C LYS A 10 -9.37 -4.71 5.92
N TYR A 11 -10.18 -4.24 4.98
CA TYR A 11 -9.74 -3.91 3.63
C TYR A 11 -10.00 -2.42 3.39
N TYR A 12 -9.21 -1.83 2.50
CA TYR A 12 -9.30 -0.41 2.17
C TYR A 12 -9.59 -0.26 0.69
N LEU A 13 -10.47 0.68 0.36
CA LEU A 13 -10.91 0.95 -1.01
C LEU A 13 -10.55 2.37 -1.39
N THR A 14 -10.17 2.56 -2.65
CA THR A 14 -10.06 3.89 -3.26
C THR A 14 -10.48 3.82 -4.71
N ALA A 15 -10.97 4.93 -5.25
CA ALA A 15 -11.18 5.09 -6.67
C ALA A 15 -10.08 6.00 -7.23
N ASP A 16 -9.62 5.69 -8.44
CA ASP A 16 -8.82 6.63 -9.22
C ASP A 16 -9.73 7.78 -9.68
N PRO A 17 -9.41 9.04 -9.33
CA PRO A 17 -10.22 10.20 -9.70
C PRO A 17 -10.29 10.43 -11.21
N THR A 18 -9.32 9.94 -11.99
CA THR A 18 -9.24 10.17 -13.44
C THR A 18 -9.92 9.06 -14.22
N SER A 19 -9.60 7.78 -13.93
CA SER A 19 -10.16 6.65 -14.68
C SER A 19 -11.44 6.06 -14.09
N GLY A 20 -11.76 6.37 -12.82
CA GLY A 20 -12.84 5.72 -12.08
C GLY A 20 -12.54 4.26 -11.69
N ALA A 21 -11.32 3.77 -11.91
CA ALA A 21 -10.92 2.42 -11.52
C ALA A 21 -10.92 2.28 -9.99
N VAL A 22 -11.43 1.16 -9.48
CA VAL A 22 -11.49 0.90 -8.04
C VAL A 22 -10.35 -0.02 -7.64
N PHE A 23 -9.62 0.37 -6.60
CA PHE A 23 -8.54 -0.39 -5.99
C PHE A 23 -8.92 -0.85 -4.59
N LEU A 24 -8.48 -2.05 -4.25
CA LEU A 24 -8.73 -2.72 -2.98
C LEU A 24 -7.39 -3.16 -2.39
N SER A 25 -7.07 -2.68 -1.20
CA SER A 25 -5.93 -3.16 -0.40
C SER A 25 -6.47 -4.13 0.64
N ASP A 26 -6.11 -5.40 0.51
CA ASP A 26 -6.50 -6.44 1.47
C ASP A 26 -5.30 -6.83 2.34
N THR A 27 -5.45 -6.48 3.62
CA THR A 27 -4.47 -6.72 4.66
C THR A 27 -4.22 -8.22 4.89
N ASN A 28 -5.23 -9.08 4.73
CA ASN A 28 -5.11 -10.50 5.04
C ASN A 28 -4.47 -11.31 3.90
N SER A 29 -4.85 -11.03 2.65
CA SER A 29 -4.21 -11.65 1.49
C SER A 29 -2.87 -11.02 1.14
N ARG A 30 -2.49 -9.90 1.78
CA ARG A 30 -1.25 -9.14 1.52
C ARG A 30 -1.11 -8.77 0.05
N ARG A 31 -2.24 -8.41 -0.54
CA ARG A 31 -2.35 -8.06 -1.96
C ARG A 31 -3.16 -6.79 -2.14
N VAL A 32 -2.77 -6.03 -3.15
CA VAL A 32 -3.54 -4.92 -3.66
C VAL A 32 -4.14 -5.35 -4.99
N PHE A 33 -5.44 -5.14 -5.13
CA PHE A 33 -6.22 -5.51 -6.30
C PHE A 33 -6.79 -4.29 -7.00
N LYS A 34 -6.96 -4.40 -8.32
CA LYS A 34 -7.76 -3.51 -9.15
C LYS A 34 -9.01 -4.28 -9.61
N ILE A 35 -10.17 -3.64 -9.52
CA ILE A 35 -11.42 -4.20 -10.02
C ILE A 35 -11.50 -3.99 -11.54
N LYS A 36 -11.79 -5.06 -12.29
CA LYS A 36 -11.79 -5.05 -13.76
C LYS A 36 -13.01 -4.35 -14.35
N SER A 37 -14.20 -4.66 -13.85
CA SER A 37 -15.47 -4.09 -14.33
C SER A 37 -16.38 -3.77 -13.16
N THR A 38 -17.01 -2.59 -13.21
CA THR A 38 -17.98 -2.14 -12.20
C THR A 38 -19.43 -2.18 -12.69
N VAL A 39 -19.67 -2.54 -13.96
CA VAL A 39 -20.99 -2.40 -14.61
C VAL A 39 -21.66 -3.74 -14.90
N VAL A 40 -20.98 -4.66 -15.59
CA VAL A 40 -21.48 -6.01 -15.85
C VAL A 40 -20.36 -7.00 -15.57
N VAL A 41 -20.62 -7.92 -14.64
CA VAL A 41 -19.64 -8.89 -14.19
C VAL A 41 -20.22 -10.28 -14.39
N LYS A 42 -19.67 -11.04 -15.33
CA LYS A 42 -20.08 -12.43 -15.60
C LYS A 42 -19.64 -13.38 -14.47
N ASP A 43 -18.43 -13.16 -13.94
CA ASP A 43 -17.86 -13.93 -12.83
C ASP A 43 -17.36 -12.97 -11.75
N LEU A 44 -18.11 -12.84 -10.65
CA LEU A 44 -17.76 -11.95 -9.54
C LEU A 44 -16.40 -12.32 -8.91
N ILE A 45 -16.05 -13.60 -8.92
CA ILE A 45 -14.82 -14.13 -8.32
C ILE A 45 -13.57 -13.72 -9.13
N LYS A 46 -13.69 -13.53 -10.44
CA LYS A 46 -12.56 -13.21 -11.35
C LYS A 46 -12.48 -11.73 -11.73
N ASN A 47 -13.29 -10.89 -11.09
CA ASN A 47 -13.41 -9.46 -11.38
C ASN A 47 -12.31 -8.61 -10.73
N SER A 48 -11.27 -9.22 -10.19
CA SER A 48 -10.10 -8.55 -9.65
C SER A 48 -8.84 -8.93 -10.41
N GLU A 49 -7.87 -8.03 -10.40
CA GLU A 49 -6.52 -8.19 -10.91
C GLU A 49 -5.55 -7.80 -9.81
N VAL A 50 -4.48 -8.57 -9.62
CA VAL A 50 -3.43 -8.24 -8.65
C VAL A 50 -2.59 -7.10 -9.23
N VAL A 51 -2.52 -6.00 -8.50
CA VAL A 51 -1.66 -4.85 -8.81
C VAL A 51 -0.36 -4.94 -8.03
N ALA A 52 -0.41 -5.43 -6.80
CA ALA A 52 0.78 -5.64 -5.98
C ALA A 52 0.62 -6.80 -5.00
N GLY A 53 1.74 -7.42 -4.65
CA GLY A 53 1.81 -8.48 -3.65
C GLY A 53 1.76 -9.89 -4.26
N THR A 54 2.72 -10.73 -3.88
CA THR A 54 2.65 -12.18 -4.11
C THR A 54 1.70 -12.89 -3.14
N GLY A 55 1.37 -12.25 -2.02
CA GLY A 55 0.63 -12.82 -0.88
C GLY A 55 1.52 -13.35 0.25
N ASP A 56 2.83 -13.43 0.03
CA ASP A 56 3.79 -13.77 1.07
C ASP A 56 4.11 -12.56 1.96
N GLN A 57 4.47 -12.81 3.22
CA GLN A 57 4.92 -11.73 4.10
C GLN A 57 6.31 -11.28 3.71
N CYS A 58 6.52 -9.98 3.58
CA CYS A 58 7.88 -9.47 3.67
C CYS A 58 8.36 -9.48 5.12
N LEU A 59 9.57 -10.01 5.35
CA LEU A 59 10.21 -10.05 6.65
C LEU A 59 10.91 -8.71 6.97
N PRO A 60 10.88 -8.26 8.24
CA PRO A 60 11.72 -7.14 8.66
C PRO A 60 13.19 -7.56 8.45
N PHE A 61 13.98 -6.75 7.75
CA PHE A 61 15.38 -7.01 7.33
C PHE A 61 15.60 -7.90 6.10
N ASP A 62 14.62 -8.03 5.22
CA ASP A 62 14.86 -8.62 3.91
C ASP A 62 15.86 -7.78 3.08
N ASP A 63 16.96 -8.42 2.64
CA ASP A 63 18.00 -7.81 1.80
C ASP A 63 17.44 -7.33 0.44
N THR A 64 16.31 -7.90 -0.01
CA THR A 64 15.65 -7.53 -1.26
C THR A 64 14.67 -6.37 -1.12
N ARG A 65 14.58 -5.74 0.06
CA ARG A 65 13.66 -4.63 0.37
C ARG A 65 12.22 -4.92 -0.09
N CYS A 66 11.76 -6.15 0.11
CA CYS A 66 10.40 -6.56 -0.27
C CYS A 66 10.09 -6.36 -1.77
N GLY A 67 11.10 -6.45 -2.65
CA GLY A 67 10.95 -6.23 -4.09
C GLY A 67 10.92 -4.76 -4.54
N ASP A 68 11.39 -3.82 -3.71
CA ASP A 68 11.53 -2.41 -4.12
C ASP A 68 12.42 -2.26 -5.37
N GLY A 69 11.98 -1.42 -6.31
CA GLY A 69 12.62 -1.21 -7.62
C GLY A 69 12.21 -2.23 -8.69
N GLY A 70 11.50 -3.30 -8.31
CA GLY A 70 10.95 -4.31 -9.21
C GLY A 70 9.47 -4.12 -9.53
N LYS A 71 8.88 -5.10 -10.22
CA LYS A 71 7.44 -5.13 -10.50
C LYS A 71 6.64 -5.32 -9.23
N ALA A 72 5.61 -4.51 -9.04
CA ALA A 72 4.76 -4.54 -7.85
C ALA A 72 4.06 -5.90 -7.65
N THR A 73 3.72 -6.61 -8.72
CA THR A 73 3.10 -7.94 -8.67
C THR A 73 4.03 -9.03 -8.14
N GLU A 74 5.34 -8.82 -8.22
CA GLU A 74 6.38 -9.75 -7.75
C GLU A 74 6.89 -9.35 -6.36
N ALA A 75 6.51 -8.17 -5.87
CA ALA A 75 6.87 -7.68 -4.56
C ALA A 75 6.09 -8.40 -3.44
N THR A 76 6.73 -8.55 -2.28
CA THR A 76 6.06 -9.05 -1.07
C THR A 76 5.59 -7.86 -0.23
N LEU A 77 4.43 -8.01 0.43
CA LEU A 77 3.86 -6.96 1.26
C LEU A 77 3.80 -7.45 2.71
N THR A 78 4.07 -6.59 3.67
CA THR A 78 4.02 -6.96 5.10
C THR A 78 2.59 -6.91 5.60
N ASN A 79 1.94 -5.76 5.48
CA ASN A 79 0.61 -5.49 6.01
C ASN A 79 -0.01 -4.29 5.28
N PRO A 80 -0.51 -4.48 4.04
CA PRO A 80 -1.02 -3.37 3.25
C PRO A 80 -2.32 -2.86 3.86
N ARG A 81 -2.38 -1.54 4.06
CA ARG A 81 -3.48 -0.80 4.67
C ARG A 81 -3.89 0.33 3.71
N GLY A 82 -4.43 1.43 4.27
CA GLY A 82 -4.90 2.62 3.57
C GLY A 82 -4.22 2.85 2.22
N ILE A 83 -5.04 3.01 1.19
CA ILE A 83 -4.64 3.13 -0.21
C ILE A 83 -5.26 4.39 -0.79
N THR A 84 -4.53 5.07 -1.67
CA THR A 84 -5.00 6.23 -2.42
C THR A 84 -4.34 6.27 -3.79
N VAL A 85 -4.95 6.99 -4.72
CA VAL A 85 -4.45 7.16 -6.09
C VAL A 85 -4.42 8.65 -6.39
N ASP A 86 -3.32 9.15 -6.92
CA ASP A 86 -3.20 10.55 -7.32
C ASP A 86 -3.79 10.80 -8.73
N LYS A 87 -3.83 12.06 -9.14
CA LYS A 87 -4.36 12.44 -10.46
C LYS A 87 -3.50 11.96 -11.63
N SER A 88 -2.22 11.70 -11.39
CA SER A 88 -1.31 11.09 -12.34
C SER A 88 -1.44 9.55 -12.38
N GLY A 89 -2.30 8.94 -11.57
CA GLY A 89 -2.45 7.49 -11.53
C GLY A 89 -1.33 6.77 -10.77
N LEU A 90 -0.54 7.46 -9.96
CA LEU A 90 0.36 6.84 -9.00
C LEU A 90 -0.46 6.31 -7.82
N ILE A 91 -0.17 5.08 -7.42
CA ILE A 91 -0.87 4.42 -6.32
C ILE A 91 0.02 4.50 -5.08
N TYR A 92 -0.52 5.02 -3.99
CA TYR A 92 0.16 5.09 -2.70
C TYR A 92 -0.58 4.23 -1.69
N PHE A 93 0.15 3.46 -0.90
CA PHE A 93 -0.44 2.65 0.14
C PHE A 93 0.50 2.50 1.33
N VAL A 94 -0.08 2.31 2.50
CA VAL A 94 0.65 2.01 3.72
C VAL A 94 0.95 0.52 3.77
N ASP A 95 2.20 0.13 3.98
CA ASP A 95 2.63 -1.26 4.16
C ASP A 95 3.40 -1.40 5.48
N GLY A 96 2.75 -1.98 6.50
CA GLY A 96 3.32 -2.01 7.84
C GLY A 96 3.52 -0.60 8.42
N THR A 97 4.77 -0.19 8.58
CA THR A 97 5.19 1.15 9.06
C THR A 97 5.73 2.04 7.93
N MET A 98 5.65 1.59 6.68
CA MET A 98 6.18 2.26 5.49
C MET A 98 5.03 2.78 4.63
N ILE A 99 5.30 3.81 3.83
CA ILE A 99 4.43 4.20 2.70
C ILE A 99 5.16 3.83 1.43
N ARG A 100 4.53 2.95 0.66
CA ARG A 100 5.03 2.48 -0.64
C ARG A 100 4.17 3.07 -1.74
N ARG A 101 4.77 3.22 -2.91
CA ARG A 101 4.11 3.72 -4.11
C ARG A 101 4.35 2.79 -5.29
N ILE A 102 3.41 2.80 -6.23
CA ILE A 102 3.49 2.08 -7.50
C ILE A 102 3.34 3.11 -8.61
N ASP A 103 4.28 3.12 -9.55
CA ASP A 103 4.23 3.99 -10.70
C ASP A 103 3.32 3.45 -11.82
N GLN A 104 3.13 4.25 -12.87
CA GLN A 104 2.35 3.85 -14.04
C GLN A 104 2.95 2.65 -14.80
N ASN A 105 4.24 2.37 -14.63
CA ASN A 105 4.93 1.23 -15.22
C ASN A 105 4.76 -0.04 -14.36
N GLY A 106 4.10 0.06 -13.21
CA GLY A 106 3.91 -1.03 -12.26
C GLY A 106 5.14 -1.31 -11.41
N VAL A 107 6.07 -0.36 -11.27
CA VAL A 107 7.27 -0.47 -10.43
C VAL A 107 6.94 0.00 -9.02
N ILE A 108 7.29 -0.82 -8.01
CA ILE A 108 7.09 -0.47 -6.60
C ILE A 108 8.32 0.22 -6.02
N SER A 109 8.12 1.23 -5.18
CA SER A 109 9.19 1.89 -4.42
C SER A 109 8.69 2.37 -3.06
N THR A 110 9.57 2.41 -2.07
CA THR A 110 9.27 2.97 -0.76
C THR A 110 9.50 4.48 -0.74
N LEU A 111 8.47 5.23 -0.34
CA LEU A 111 8.51 6.69 -0.21
C LEU A 111 8.88 7.10 1.23
N LEU A 112 8.29 6.43 2.22
CA LEU A 112 8.52 6.70 3.65
C LEU A 112 8.72 5.41 4.42
N GLY A 113 9.56 5.48 5.44
CA GLY A 113 9.90 4.34 6.29
C GLY A 113 11.05 3.54 5.67
N SER A 114 12.14 3.46 6.41
CA SER A 114 13.26 2.57 6.10
C SER A 114 13.96 2.23 7.41
N ASN A 115 14.69 1.13 7.38
CA ASN A 115 15.46 0.57 8.49
C ASN A 115 16.70 1.43 8.81
N ASP A 116 16.84 2.60 8.17
CA ASP A 116 17.94 3.55 8.38
C ASP A 116 17.77 4.25 9.74
N LEU A 117 18.12 3.50 10.78
CA LEU A 117 18.22 3.96 12.17
C LEU A 117 19.23 5.11 12.34
N THR A 118 20.02 5.42 11.31
CA THR A 118 21.04 6.47 11.32
C THR A 118 20.52 7.86 10.95
N SER A 119 19.33 7.98 10.33
CA SER A 119 18.80 9.26 9.82
C SER A 119 17.46 9.69 10.44
N ALA A 120 16.86 8.87 11.30
CA ALA A 120 15.59 9.19 11.94
C ALA A 120 15.75 10.34 12.95
N ARG A 121 15.31 11.54 12.58
CA ARG A 121 15.24 12.70 13.49
C ARG A 121 13.83 12.76 14.11
N PRO A 122 13.68 13.15 15.40
CA PRO A 122 12.36 13.34 15.98
C PRO A 122 11.53 14.32 15.14
N LEU A 123 10.24 14.02 14.94
CA LEU A 123 9.36 14.89 14.18
C LEU A 123 9.25 16.26 14.88
N SER A 124 9.75 17.31 14.24
CA SER A 124 9.59 18.69 14.71
C SER A 124 8.17 19.18 14.43
N CYS A 125 7.50 19.72 15.45
CA CYS A 125 6.15 20.30 15.33
C CYS A 125 6.13 21.66 14.61
N ASP A 126 7.30 22.29 14.40
CA ASP A 126 7.42 23.67 13.94
C ASP A 126 8.00 23.81 12.53
N SER A 127 8.37 22.70 11.86
CA SER A 127 9.01 22.76 10.56
C SER A 127 8.64 21.60 9.62
N VAL A 128 8.53 21.91 8.32
CA VAL A 128 8.33 20.91 7.26
C VAL A 128 9.63 20.10 7.14
N MET A 129 9.57 18.80 7.43
CA MET A 129 10.70 17.89 7.29
C MET A 129 10.67 17.19 5.93
N ASP A 130 11.85 16.83 5.44
CA ASP A 130 12.01 15.98 4.27
C ASP A 130 11.46 14.57 4.56
N ILE A 131 10.94 13.93 3.52
CA ILE A 131 10.38 12.57 3.54
C ILE A 131 11.38 11.57 4.18
N SER A 132 12.68 11.75 3.92
CA SER A 132 13.74 10.90 4.48
C SER A 132 13.89 10.95 6.01
N GLN A 133 13.33 11.96 6.67
CA GLN A 133 13.52 12.22 8.10
C GLN A 133 12.35 11.73 8.98
N VAL A 134 11.27 11.22 8.38
CA VAL A 134 10.03 10.87 9.08
C VAL A 134 9.94 9.36 9.39
N LYS A 135 9.75 9.01 10.67
CA LYS A 135 9.51 7.62 11.12
C LYS A 135 8.05 7.39 11.50
N GLY A 136 7.44 6.30 10.99
CA GLY A 136 6.02 5.96 11.19
C GLY A 136 5.59 5.58 12.62
N GLU A 137 6.49 5.56 13.60
CA GLU A 137 6.22 5.17 14.99
C GLU A 137 6.18 6.36 15.98
N SER A 138 6.18 7.61 15.51
CA SER A 138 6.18 8.78 16.40
C SER A 138 5.15 9.82 15.99
N PHE A 139 3.90 9.41 15.83
CA PHE A 139 2.76 10.34 15.89
C PHE A 139 2.43 10.63 17.36
N VAL A 140 3.31 11.37 18.05
CA VAL A 140 2.96 11.95 19.35
C VAL A 140 3.14 13.46 19.20
N CYS A 141 2.01 14.16 19.16
CA CYS A 141 1.93 15.53 19.66
C CYS A 141 1.58 15.47 21.14
#